data_AF-A0A958NJB4-F1
#
_entry.id   AF-A0A958NJB4-F1
#
_cell.length_a   1.000
_cell.length_b   1.000
_cell.length_c   1.000
_cell.angle_alpha   90.00
_cell.angle_beta   90.00
_cell.angle_gamma   90.00
#
_symmetry.space_group_name_H-M   'P 1'
#
loop_
_entity.id
_entity.type
_entity.pdbx_description
1 polymer ?
#
loop_
_entity_poly.entity_id
_entity_poly.type
_entity_poly.pdbx_seq_one_letter_code
_entity_poly.pdbx_strand_id
1 'polypeptide(L)'
;PSIISMVQELGANLSPAEVTAMTARASMAVAYGESLSNLLQPFFLLIVFPVMGKGIKIQARDVVGYLFIPFVVLFVIQALLVTYMPL
;
A
#
# COMPACT_ATOMS: atom_id res chain seq x y z
N PRO A 1 9.18 12.52 -12.89
CA PRO A 1 10.03 11.31 -12.87
C PRO A 1 9.25 10.12 -12.32
N SER A 2 9.20 9.01 -13.06
CA SER A 2 8.58 7.78 -12.59
C SER A 2 9.51 7.08 -11.57
N ILE A 3 8.96 6.28 -10.67
CA ILE A 3 9.77 5.47 -9.74
C ILE A 3 10.71 4.53 -10.52
N ILE A 4 10.28 4.06 -11.69
CA ILE A 4 11.09 3.21 -12.57
C ILE A 4 12.32 3.95 -13.12
N SER A 5 12.14 5.19 -13.60
CA SER A 5 13.28 6.01 -14.06
C SER A 5 14.28 6.31 -12.94
N MET A 6 13.80 6.47 -11.69
CA MET A 6 14.67 6.70 -10.54
C MET A 6 15.48 5.44 -10.18
N VAL A 7 14.89 4.24 -10.30
CA VAL A 7 15.59 2.96 -10.13
C VAL A 7 16.65 2.75 -11.22
N GLN A 8 16.36 3.16 -12.45
CA GLN A 8 17.34 3.10 -13.55
C GLN A 8 18.54 4.03 -13.32
N GLU A 9 18.32 5.23 -12.80
CA GLU A 9 19.40 6.16 -12.43
C GLU A 9 20.23 5.66 -11.24
N LEU A 10 19.57 5.14 -10.18
CA LEU A 10 20.25 4.56 -9.02
C LEU A 10 21.03 3.27 -9.36
N GLY A 11 20.53 2.51 -10.33
CA GLY A 11 21.11 1.27 -10.82
C GLY A 11 22.12 1.43 -11.96
N ALA A 12 22.52 2.66 -12.32
CA ALA A 12 23.39 2.93 -13.47
C ALA A 12 24.76 2.20 -13.42
N ASN A 13 25.20 1.75 -12.23
CA ASN A 13 26.44 0.99 -12.02
C ASN A 13 26.22 -0.50 -11.70
N LEU A 14 24.97 -0.98 -11.74
CA LEU A 14 24.60 -2.37 -11.42
C LEU A 14 24.40 -3.21 -12.67
N SER A 15 24.44 -4.54 -12.52
CA SER A 15 24.15 -5.44 -13.62
C SER A 15 22.68 -5.33 -14.06
N PRO A 16 22.35 -5.59 -15.33
CA PRO A 16 20.97 -5.52 -15.82
C PRO A 16 19.99 -6.38 -15.02
N ALA A 17 20.45 -7.54 -14.50
CA ALA A 17 19.65 -8.43 -13.67
C ALA A 17 19.27 -7.79 -12.32
N GLU A 18 20.21 -7.09 -11.68
CA GLU A 18 19.97 -6.39 -10.41
C GLU A 18 19.01 -5.20 -10.60
N VAL A 19 19.15 -4.47 -11.71
CA VAL A 19 18.24 -3.36 -12.05
C VAL A 19 16.81 -3.88 -12.27
N THR A 20 16.64 -5.01 -12.94
CA THR A 20 15.32 -5.65 -13.09
C THR A 20 14.74 -6.08 -11.75
N ALA A 21 15.53 -6.72 -10.89
CA ALA A 21 15.09 -7.13 -9.56
C ALA A 21 14.69 -5.93 -8.67
N MET A 22 15.47 -4.84 -8.71
CA MET A 22 15.14 -3.59 -8.01
C MET A 22 13.85 -2.95 -8.56
N THR A 23 13.66 -2.98 -9.88
CA THR A 23 12.45 -2.43 -10.51
C THR A 23 11.21 -3.24 -10.13
N ALA A 24 11.34 -4.58 -10.09
CA ALA A 24 10.26 -5.46 -9.65
C ALA A 24 9.89 -5.17 -8.19
N ARG A 25 10.88 -5.06 -7.29
CA ARG A 25 10.69 -4.67 -5.88
C ARG A 25 9.96 -3.34 -5.74
N ALA A 26 10.45 -2.32 -6.43
CA ALA A 26 9.85 -0.99 -6.39
C ALA A 26 8.40 -1.02 -6.88
N SER A 27 8.11 -1.74 -7.96
CA SER A 27 6.76 -1.89 -8.50
C SER A 27 5.82 -2.58 -7.51
N MET A 28 6.27 -3.64 -6.84
CA MET A 28 5.46 -4.33 -5.82
C MET A 28 5.25 -3.48 -4.57
N ALA A 29 6.28 -2.75 -4.10
CA ALA A 29 6.15 -1.84 -2.97
C ALA A 29 5.08 -0.77 -3.24
N VAL A 30 5.04 -0.25 -4.47
CA VAL A 30 4.01 0.71 -4.90
C VAL A 30 2.63 0.07 -4.94
N ALA A 31 2.48 -1.08 -5.60
CA ALA A 31 1.19 -1.76 -5.74
C ALA A 31 0.59 -2.21 -4.39
N TYR A 32 1.43 -2.71 -3.48
CA TYR A 32 1.02 -3.08 -2.13
C TYR A 32 0.72 -1.86 -1.27
N GLY A 33 1.50 -0.78 -1.37
CA GLY A 33 1.23 0.48 -0.71
C GLY A 33 -0.11 1.10 -1.13
N GLU A 34 -0.41 1.10 -2.43
CA GLU A 34 -1.70 1.55 -2.96
C GLU A 34 -2.86 0.72 -2.38
N SER A 35 -2.73 -0.61 -2.42
CA SER A 35 -3.74 -1.53 -1.86
C SER A 35 -3.96 -1.33 -0.36
N LEU A 36 -2.89 -1.11 0.41
CA LEU A 36 -2.96 -0.79 1.84
C LEU A 36 -3.66 0.55 2.10
N SER A 37 -3.38 1.57 1.29
CA SER A 37 -3.98 2.90 1.46
C SER A 37 -5.49 2.89 1.20
N ASN A 38 -5.98 1.99 0.34
CA ASN A 38 -7.41 1.78 0.10
C ASN A 38 -8.16 1.25 1.34
N LEU A 39 -7.46 0.62 2.28
CA LEU A 39 -8.03 0.19 3.55
C LEU A 39 -8.28 1.37 4.50
N LEU A 40 -7.46 2.43 4.41
CA LEU A 40 -7.59 3.64 5.22
C LEU A 40 -8.52 4.67 4.58
N GLN A 41 -8.55 4.78 3.25
CA GLN A 41 -9.43 5.69 2.53
C GLN A 41 -10.81 5.05 2.32
N PRO A 42 -11.84 5.42 3.10
CA PRO A 42 -13.13 4.72 3.13
C PRO A 42 -14.03 5.14 1.96
N PHE A 43 -13.47 5.48 0.79
CA PHE A 43 -14.29 5.95 -0.34
C PHE A 43 -15.27 4.88 -0.81
N PHE A 44 -14.86 3.61 -0.78
CA PHE A 44 -15.75 2.47 -1.04
C PHE A 44 -16.88 2.35 -0.01
N LEU A 45 -16.60 2.73 1.23
CA LEU A 45 -17.54 2.70 2.34
C LEU A 45 -18.57 3.83 2.25
N LEU A 46 -18.25 5.00 1.70
CA LEU A 46 -19.19 6.13 1.58
C LEU A 46 -20.47 5.78 0.81
N ILE A 47 -20.41 4.86 -0.15
CA ILE A 47 -21.57 4.37 -0.91
C ILE A 47 -22.46 3.46 -0.05
N VAL A 48 -21.85 2.68 0.84
CA VAL A 48 -22.51 1.62 1.63
C VAL A 48 -22.99 2.14 3.00
N PHE A 49 -22.33 3.15 3.54
CA PHE A 49 -22.61 3.78 4.83
C PHE A 49 -24.07 4.23 5.01
N PRO A 50 -24.73 4.87 4.02
CA PRO A 50 -26.14 5.26 4.14
C PRO A 50 -27.09 4.08 4.38
N VAL A 51 -26.72 2.90 3.87
CA VAL A 51 -27.52 1.66 3.99
C VAL A 51 -27.20 0.93 5.29
N MET A 52 -25.92 0.71 5.61
CA MET A 52 -25.50 -0.04 6.81
C MET A 52 -25.55 0.77 8.12
N GLY A 53 -25.43 2.09 8.03
CA GLY A 53 -25.51 2.99 9.18
C GLY A 53 -26.94 3.39 9.56
N LYS A 54 -27.97 2.83 8.90
CA LYS A 54 -29.37 3.19 9.16
C LYS A 54 -29.75 2.80 10.60
N GLY A 55 -29.87 3.81 11.46
CA GLY A 55 -30.20 3.63 12.88
C GLY A 55 -28.99 3.57 13.82
N ILE A 56 -27.76 3.72 13.31
CA ILE A 56 -26.53 3.67 14.12
C ILE A 56 -25.74 4.98 13.93
N LYS A 57 -25.24 5.58 15.01
CA LYS A 57 -24.41 6.81 14.97
C LYS A 57 -22.95 6.53 14.58
N ILE A 58 -22.70 5.66 13.59
CA ILE A 58 -21.34 5.38 13.12
C ILE A 58 -20.95 6.45 12.10
N GLN A 59 -19.83 7.12 12.32
CA GLN A 59 -19.24 8.03 11.35
C GLN A 59 -18.14 7.32 10.57
N ALA A 60 -17.87 7.79 9.33
CA ALA A 60 -16.75 7.29 8.53
C ALA A 60 -15.42 7.34 9.30
N ARG A 61 -15.24 8.36 10.14
CA ARG A 61 -14.09 8.52 11.05
C ARG A 61 -13.89 7.30 11.95
N ASP A 62 -14.96 6.74 12.51
CA ASP A 62 -14.85 5.67 13.49
C ASP A 62 -14.39 4.36 12.83
N VAL A 63 -14.83 4.13 11.58
CA VAL A 63 -14.38 2.99 10.77
C VAL A 63 -12.93 3.17 10.33
N VAL A 64 -12.53 4.36 9.89
CA VAL A 64 -11.12 4.65 9.54
C VAL A 64 -10.21 4.49 10.76
N GLY A 65 -10.65 4.98 11.93
CA GLY A 65 -9.91 4.83 13.18
C GLY A 65 -9.75 3.36 13.60
N TYR A 66 -10.79 2.54 13.43
CA TYR A 66 -10.71 1.10 13.66
C TYR A 66 -9.77 0.41 12.67
N LEU A 67 -9.86 0.76 11.38
CA LEU A 67 -9.05 0.18 10.31
C LEU A 67 -7.58 0.63 10.32
N PHE A 68 -7.26 1.71 11.04
CA PHE A 68 -5.88 2.18 11.21
C PHE A 68 -4.98 1.14 11.90
N ILE A 69 -5.48 0.43 12.91
CA ILE A 69 -4.68 -0.60 13.61
C ILE A 69 -4.31 -1.75 12.65
N PRO A 70 -5.27 -2.40 11.94
CA PRO A 70 -4.96 -3.35 10.89
C PRO A 70 -4.02 -2.80 9.82
N PHE A 71 -4.20 -1.54 9.41
CA PHE A 71 -3.33 -0.89 8.44
C PHE A 71 -1.88 -0.86 8.92
N VAL A 72 -1.62 -0.43 10.17
CA VAL A 72 -0.25 -0.37 10.71
C VAL A 72 0.37 -1.76 10.79
N VAL A 73 -0.38 -2.77 11.25
CA VAL A 73 0.11 -4.15 11.34
C VAL A 73 0.47 -4.70 9.96
N LEU A 74 -0.44 -4.56 8.98
CA LEU A 74 -0.22 -5.04 7.62
C LEU A 74 0.89 -4.25 6.91
N PHE A 75 1.02 -2.95 7.16
CA PHE A 75 2.10 -2.12 6.65
C PHE A 75 3.46 -2.64 7.11
N VAL A 76 3.62 -2.92 8.40
CA VAL A 76 4.88 -3.47 8.93
C VAL A 76 5.17 -4.84 8.33
N ILE A 77 4.18 -5.74 8.28
CA ILE A 77 4.36 -7.07 7.71
C ILE A 77 4.75 -7.00 6.23
N GLN A 78 4.03 -6.21 5.41
CA GLN A 78 4.34 -6.07 3.98
C GLN A 78 5.70 -5.40 3.75
N ALA A 79 6.06 -4.40 4.53
CA ALA A 79 7.38 -3.77 4.44
C ALA A 79 8.49 -4.78 4.72
N LEU A 80 8.34 -5.64 5.74
CA LEU A 80 9.29 -6.71 6.03
C LEU A 80 9.33 -7.75 4.91
N LEU A 81 8.19 -8.19 4.38
CA LEU A 81 8.14 -9.15 3.29
C LEU A 81 8.81 -8.63 2.03
N VAL A 82 8.49 -7.41 1.59
CA VAL A 82 9.10 -6.82 0.38
C VAL A 82 10.61 -6.59 0.55
N THR A 83 11.07 -6.35 1.78
CA THR A 83 12.49 -6.09 2.06
C THR A 83 13.31 -7.38 2.13
N TYR A 84 12.81 -8.41 2.82
CA TYR A 84 13.59 -9.61 3.18
C TYR A 84 13.27 -10.83 2.32
N MET A 85 12.13 -10.87 1.64
CA MET A 85 11.80 -12.00 0.77
C MET A 85 12.59 -11.88 -0.55
N PRO A 86 13.37 -12.91 -0.93
CA PRO A 86 14.05 -12.91 -2.22
C PRO A 86 13.02 -12.99 -3.35
N LEU A 87 13.35 -12.34 -4.46
CA LEU A 87 12.56 -12.27 -5.70
C LEU A 87 13.36 -12.83 -6.86
#